data_AF-A0AAN6A4Y9-F1
#
_entry.id   AF-A0AAN6A4Y9-F1
#
_cell.length_a   1.000
_cell.length_b   1.000
_cell.length_c   1.000
_cell.angle_alpha   90.00
_cell.angle_beta   90.00
_cell.angle_gamma   90.00
#
_symmetry.space_group_name_H-M   'P 1'
#
loop_
_entity.id
_entity.type
_entity.pdbx_description
1 polymer ?
#
loop_
_entity_poly.entity_id
_entity_poly.type
_entity_poly.pdbx_seq_one_letter_code
_entity_poly.pdbx_strand_id
1 'polypeptide(L)'
;MSIKYKDKEFVLVEKKNINELDNSNIKYIDLKDKQYYVVTQGKKPKRFNLEDIKNIKKDLDNGISLRKCATKWNCSTRTIQDIKNNIY
;
A
#
# COMPACT_ATOMS: atom_id res chain seq x y z
N MET A 1 -2.34 15.21 -2.96
CA MET A 1 -2.42 14.45 -1.68
C MET A 1 -3.08 15.36 -0.65
N SER A 2 -4.15 14.89 0.01
CA SER A 2 -4.80 15.63 1.09
C SER A 2 -4.44 15.03 2.45
N ILE A 3 -4.25 15.88 3.45
CA ILE A 3 -4.01 15.48 4.84
C ILE A 3 -5.29 15.78 5.63
N LYS A 4 -5.79 14.80 6.38
CA LYS A 4 -6.83 15.05 7.38
C LYS A 4 -6.16 15.53 8.67
N TYR A 5 -6.49 16.75 9.09
CA TYR A 5 -6.03 17.32 10.36
C TYR A 5 -7.22 17.96 11.07
N LYS A 6 -7.55 17.51 12.29
CA LYS A 6 -8.73 17.98 13.07
C LYS A 6 -10.04 17.98 12.26
N ASP A 7 -10.33 16.88 11.57
CA ASP A 7 -11.53 16.69 10.73
C ASP A 7 -11.71 17.69 9.58
N LYS A 8 -10.62 18.38 9.19
CA LYS A 8 -10.58 19.28 8.03
C LYS A 8 -9.63 18.74 6.96
N GLU A 9 -9.98 18.98 5.71
CA GLU A 9 -9.16 18.62 4.54
C GLU A 9 -8.17 19.73 4.22
N PHE A 10 -6.90 19.35 4.08
CA PHE A 10 -5.83 20.25 3.67
C PHE A 10 -5.16 19.73 2.40
N VAL A 11 -4.72 20.66 1.55
CA VAL A 11 -3.94 20.36 0.34
C VAL A 11 -2.49 20.78 0.56
N LEU A 12 -1.56 19.92 0.17
CA LEU A 12 -0.13 20.25 0.13
C LEU A 12 0.20 21.01 -1.15
N VAL A 13 0.92 22.12 -1.01
CA VAL A 13 1.39 22.96 -2.13
C VAL A 13 2.92 22.94 -2.16
N GLU A 14 3.49 22.93 -3.36
CA GLU A 14 4.94 23.06 -3.51
C GLU A 14 5.43 24.43 -3.04
N LYS A 15 6.60 24.45 -2.39
CA LYS A 15 7.20 25.68 -1.86
C LYS A 15 7.38 26.78 -2.93
N LYS A 16 7.57 26.38 -4.20
CA LYS A 16 7.74 27.31 -5.33
C LYS A 16 6.49 28.18 -5.56
N ASN A 17 5.31 27.70 -5.17
CA ASN A 17 4.04 28.38 -5.39
C ASN A 17 3.60 29.21 -4.16
N ILE A 18 4.46 29.37 -3.14
CA ILE A 18 4.13 30.17 -1.94
C ILE A 18 3.81 31.61 -2.32
N ASN A 19 4.55 32.20 -3.27
CA ASN A 19 4.32 33.56 -3.73
C ASN A 19 2.90 33.75 -4.29
N GLU A 20 2.33 32.73 -4.94
CA GLU A 20 0.95 32.78 -5.46
C GLU A 20 -0.07 32.77 -4.31
N LEU A 21 0.21 32.04 -3.22
CA LEU A 21 -0.63 32.01 -2.02
C LEU A 21 -0.58 33.36 -1.28
N ASP A 22 0.61 33.95 -1.13
CA ASP A 22 0.81 35.26 -0.53
C ASP A 22 0.08 36.35 -1.34
N ASN A 23 0.25 36.36 -2.66
CA ASN A 23 -0.42 37.31 -3.57
C ASN A 23 -1.95 37.18 -3.54
N SER A 24 -2.46 35.96 -3.32
CA SER A 24 -3.90 35.69 -3.24
C SER A 24 -4.46 35.85 -1.82
N ASN A 25 -3.64 36.29 -0.86
CA ASN A 25 -3.99 36.46 0.55
C ASN A 25 -4.55 35.17 1.21
N ILE A 26 -4.07 34.01 0.75
CA ILE A 26 -4.48 32.70 1.24
C ILE A 26 -3.63 32.32 2.44
N LYS A 27 -4.26 32.12 3.59
CA LYS A 27 -3.56 31.68 4.81
C LYS A 27 -3.09 30.23 4.65
N TYR A 28 -1.80 30.00 4.90
CA TYR A 28 -1.21 28.66 4.98
C TYR A 28 -0.45 28.47 6.30
N ILE A 29 -0.12 27.21 6.58
CA ILE A 29 0.69 26.83 7.73
C ILE A 29 2.00 26.27 7.18
N ASP A 30 3.12 26.94 7.46
CA ASP A 30 4.43 26.33 7.26
C ASP A 30 4.62 25.26 8.35
N LEU A 31 5.04 24.08 7.90
CA LEU A 31 5.26 22.97 8.78
C LEU A 31 6.70 22.96 9.34
N LYS A 32 7.65 23.71 8.77
CA LYS A 32 9.09 23.73 9.12
C LYS A 32 9.46 23.60 10.61
N ASP A 33 8.77 24.31 11.50
CA ASP A 33 9.12 24.36 12.94
C ASP A 33 8.44 23.26 13.78
N LYS A 34 7.59 22.45 13.18
CA LYS A 34 6.95 21.32 13.86
C LYS A 34 7.73 20.04 13.52
N GLN A 35 7.98 19.19 14.51
CA GLN A 35 8.40 17.81 14.26
C GLN A 35 7.17 17.00 13.82
N TYR A 36 6.82 17.08 12.55
CA TYR A 36 5.80 16.20 11.94
C TYR A 36 6.52 15.10 11.16
N TYR A 37 6.05 13.87 11.31
CA TYR A 37 6.46 12.75 10.47
C TYR A 37 5.28 12.38 9.57
N VAL A 38 5.54 12.34 8.26
CA VAL A 38 4.55 11.87 7.29
C VAL A 38 4.50 10.35 7.39
N VAL A 39 3.43 9.83 8.00
CA VAL A 39 3.16 8.38 7.97
C VAL A 39 2.49 8.07 6.64
N THR A 40 3.26 7.56 5.68
CA THR A 40 2.65 6.75 4.63
C THR A 40 2.28 5.43 5.30
N GLN A 41 0.98 5.09 5.36
CA GLN A 41 0.60 3.72 5.69
C GLN A 41 1.14 2.82 4.58
N GLY A 42 2.31 2.23 4.81
CA GLY A 42 2.87 1.24 3.91
C GLY A 42 1.87 0.10 3.75
N LYS A 43 1.65 -0.36 2.51
CA LYS A 43 1.01 -1.66 2.30
C LYS A 43 1.95 -2.71 2.87
N LYS A 44 1.46 -3.57 3.75
CA LYS A 44 2.24 -4.73 4.23
C LYS A 44 2.78 -5.48 3.01
N PRO A 45 4.10 -5.76 2.93
CA PRO A 45 4.65 -6.49 1.80
C PRO A 45 3.92 -7.83 1.65
N LYS A 46 3.64 -8.22 0.40
CA LYS A 46 3.07 -9.53 0.11
C LYS A 46 4.06 -10.60 0.58
N ARG A 47 3.52 -11.69 1.14
CA ARG A 47 4.33 -12.77 1.71
C ARG A 47 5.10 -13.56 0.66
N PHE A 48 4.53 -13.68 -0.54
CA PHE A 48 5.06 -14.53 -1.60
C PHE A 48 5.57 -13.65 -2.73
N ASN A 49 6.76 -13.95 -3.21
CA ASN A 49 7.35 -13.28 -4.37
C ASN A 49 6.89 -13.97 -5.67
N LEU A 50 7.39 -13.48 -6.82
CA LEU A 50 7.02 -14.04 -8.12
C LEU A 50 7.48 -15.49 -8.33
N GLU A 51 8.61 -15.87 -7.74
CA GLU A 51 9.15 -17.24 -7.79
C GLU A 51 8.23 -18.20 -7.03
N ASP A 52 7.83 -17.81 -5.82
CA ASP A 52 6.90 -18.56 -4.97
C ASP A 52 5.56 -18.74 -5.68
N ILE A 53 5.02 -17.68 -6.28
CA ILE A 53 3.76 -17.72 -7.03
C ILE A 53 3.84 -18.71 -8.19
N LYS A 54 4.96 -18.73 -8.93
CA LYS A 54 5.19 -19.70 -10.01
C LYS A 54 5.23 -21.14 -9.47
N ASN A 55 5.91 -21.38 -8.36
CA ASN A 55 6.03 -22.70 -7.78
C ASN A 55 4.71 -23.20 -7.18
N ILE A 56 3.93 -22.32 -6.54
CA ILE A 56 2.57 -22.61 -6.07
C ILE A 56 1.66 -22.99 -7.23
N LYS A 57 1.72 -22.28 -8.37
CA LYS A 57 0.94 -22.64 -9.56
C LYS A 57 1.33 -24.00 -10.13
N LYS A 58 2.63 -24.29 -10.26
CA LYS A 58 3.11 -25.61 -10.68
C LYS A 58 2.60 -26.73 -9.77
N ASP A 59 2.60 -26.52 -8.46
CA ASP A 59 2.05 -27.48 -7.49
C ASP A 59 0.55 -27.77 -7.76
N LEU A 60 -0.22 -26.72 -8.06
CA LEU A 60 -1.64 -26.85 -8.40
C LEU A 60 -1.87 -27.56 -9.73
N ASP A 61 -1.06 -27.24 -10.76
CA ASP A 61 -1.12 -27.86 -12.08
C ASP A 61 -0.73 -29.35 -12.03
N ASN A 62 0.16 -29.72 -11.11
CA ASN A 62 0.53 -31.11 -10.81
C ASN A 62 -0.56 -31.88 -10.02
N GLY A 63 -1.74 -31.28 -9.79
CA GLY A 63 -2.88 -31.94 -9.15
C GLY A 63 -2.90 -31.89 -7.62
N ILE A 64 -2.05 -31.08 -6.98
CA ILE A 64 -2.09 -30.91 -5.52
C ILE A 64 -3.35 -30.12 -5.14
N SER A 65 -4.17 -30.68 -4.25
CA SER A 65 -5.35 -29.97 -3.72
C SER A 65 -4.98 -28.67 -3.01
N LEU A 66 -5.88 -27.68 -3.03
CA LEU A 66 -5.70 -26.38 -2.36
C LEU A 66 -5.27 -26.52 -0.89
N ARG A 67 -5.84 -27.49 -0.15
CA ARG A 67 -5.53 -27.74 1.26
C ARG A 67 -4.10 -28.26 1.47
N LYS A 68 -3.66 -29.20 0.61
CA LYS A 68 -2.28 -29.71 0.66
C LYS A 68 -1.28 -28.63 0.27
N CYS A 69 -1.59 -27.82 -0.75
CA CYS A 69 -0.75 -26.70 -1.17
C CYS A 69 -0.65 -25.63 -0.06
N ALA A 70 -1.76 -25.27 0.56
CA ALA A 70 -1.80 -24.34 1.69
C ALA A 70 -0.95 -24.82 2.89
N THR A 71 -0.98 -26.14 3.17
CA THR A 71 -0.14 -26.74 4.21
C THR A 71 1.35 -26.68 3.84
N LYS A 72 1.70 -27.03 2.59
CA LYS A 72 3.08 -26.99 2.09
C LYS A 72 3.70 -25.59 2.15
N TRP A 73 2.91 -24.57 1.79
CA TRP A 73 3.36 -23.16 1.76
C TRP A 73 3.04 -22.39 3.06
N ASN A 74 2.56 -23.11 4.09
CA ASN A 74 2.20 -22.58 5.40
C ASN A 74 1.29 -21.34 5.33
N CYS A 75 0.26 -21.35 4.49
CA CYS A 75 -0.65 -20.22 4.30
C CYS A 75 -2.12 -20.66 4.27
N SER A 76 -3.04 -19.71 4.11
CA SER A 76 -4.46 -20.04 4.05
C SER A 76 -4.83 -20.62 2.68
N THR A 77 -5.86 -21.46 2.64
CA THR A 77 -6.44 -21.95 1.38
C THR A 77 -6.93 -20.80 0.50
N ARG A 78 -7.42 -19.71 1.10
CA ARG A 78 -7.79 -18.47 0.40
C ARG A 78 -6.60 -17.86 -0.32
N THR A 79 -5.44 -17.79 0.33
CA THR A 79 -4.22 -17.27 -0.30
C THR A 79 -3.82 -18.08 -1.54
N ILE A 80 -3.90 -19.40 -1.45
CA ILE A 80 -3.64 -20.27 -2.61
C ILE A 80 -4.69 -20.05 -3.71
N GLN A 81 -5.97 -19.88 -3.35
CA GLN A 81 -7.05 -19.58 -4.30
C GLN A 81 -6.84 -18.23 -4.99
N ASP A 82 -6.42 -17.20 -4.27
CA ASP A 82 -6.12 -15.88 -4.81
C ASP A 82 -4.95 -15.94 -5.80
N ILE A 83 -3.92 -16.75 -5.49
CA ILE A 83 -2.78 -17.01 -6.39
C ILE A 83 -3.24 -17.75 -7.64
N LYS A 84 -4.10 -18.76 -7.49
CA LYS A 84 -4.69 -19.51 -8.61
C LYS A 84 -5.49 -18.60 -9.54
N ASN A 85 -6.23 -17.65 -8.96
CA ASN A 85 -7.08 -16.71 -9.69
C ASN A 85 -6.34 -15.46 -10.19
N ASN A 86 -5.02 -15.34 -10.00
CA ASN A 86 -4.21 -14.17 -10.38
C ASN A 86 -4.64 -12.84 -9.71
N ILE A 87 -5.21 -12.90 -8.51
CA ILE A 87 -5.65 -11.71 -7.74
C ILE A 87 -4.82 -11.47 -6.47
N TYR A 88 -3.77 -12.26 -6.27
CA TYR A 88 -2.88 -12.19 -5.10
C TYR A 88 -1.92 -11.01 -5.14
#